data_AF-A0A1Q3B421-F1
#
_entry.id   AF-A0A1Q3B421-F1
#
_cell.length_a   1.000
_cell.length_b   1.000
_cell.length_c   1.000
_cell.angle_alpha   90.00
_cell.angle_beta   90.00
_cell.angle_gamma   90.00
#
_symmetry.space_group_name_H-M   'P 1'
#
loop_
_entity.id
_entity.type
_entity.pdbx_description
1 polymer ?
#
loop_
_entity_poly.entity_id
_entity_poly.type
_entity_poly.pdbx_seq_one_letter_code
_entity_poly.pdbx_strand_id
1 'polypeptide(L)'
;MDYLTRFNRESLTVKDLESSFSLAALNSGLRNNSPFTVFLLKKPAVDMEDLLRRAERYVNAEKEMAARKQKTSWSDHHEKKGEHSRNDSLRTSSSVALHKTL
;
A
#
# COMPACT_ATOMS: atom_id res chain seq x y z
N MET A 1 12.94 -39.05 -39.00
CA MET A 1 13.20 -38.07 -37.93
C MET A 1 12.31 -38.39 -36.74
N ASP A 2 12.91 -38.71 -35.60
CA ASP A 2 12.18 -39.05 -34.37
C ASP A 2 11.59 -37.78 -33.71
N TYR A 3 10.63 -37.97 -32.80
CA TYR A 3 10.00 -36.88 -32.04
C TYR A 3 11.03 -36.03 -31.28
N LEU A 4 11.99 -36.66 -30.61
CA LEU A 4 13.03 -36.01 -29.82
C LEU A 4 13.86 -35.04 -30.67
N THR A 5 14.19 -35.45 -31.89
CA THR A 5 14.95 -34.62 -32.84
C THR A 5 14.17 -33.36 -33.26
N ARG A 6 12.85 -33.48 -33.48
CA ARG A 6 11.98 -32.33 -33.83
C ARG A 6 11.76 -31.41 -32.63
N PHE A 7 11.49 -31.99 -31.46
CA PHE A 7 11.26 -31.24 -30.23
C PHE A 7 12.49 -30.46 -29.79
N ASN A 8 13.68 -31.05 -29.79
CA ASN A 8 14.90 -30.35 -29.42
C ASN A 8 15.22 -29.21 -30.40
N ARG A 9 14.98 -29.41 -31.70
CA ARG A 9 15.13 -28.35 -32.71
C ARG A 9 14.16 -27.19 -32.46
N GLU A 10 12.90 -27.47 -32.17
CA GLU A 10 11.93 -26.41 -31.90
C GLU A 10 12.17 -25.72 -30.56
N SER A 11 12.45 -26.48 -29.49
CA SER A 11 12.80 -25.97 -28.16
C SER A 11 13.98 -25.00 -28.20
N LEU A 12 15.01 -25.30 -29.00
CA LEU A 12 16.17 -24.41 -29.19
C LEU A 12 15.85 -23.15 -30.04
N THR A 13 14.74 -23.14 -30.79
CA THR A 13 14.31 -22.00 -31.59
C THR A 13 13.24 -21.15 -30.92
N VAL A 14 12.54 -21.68 -29.91
CA VAL A 14 11.71 -20.88 -29.01
C VAL A 14 12.67 -20.01 -28.21
N LYS A 15 12.92 -18.81 -28.73
CA LYS A 15 13.59 -17.74 -27.99
C LYS A 15 12.83 -17.46 -26.70
N ASP A 16 13.53 -16.90 -25.73
CA ASP A 16 12.96 -16.38 -24.47
C ASP A 16 11.57 -15.80 -24.71
N LEU A 17 10.64 -16.07 -23.78
CA LEU A 17 9.24 -15.68 -23.89
C LEU A 17 9.14 -14.22 -24.33
N GLU A 18 8.60 -14.00 -25.54
CA GLU A 18 8.49 -12.66 -26.12
C GLU A 18 7.92 -11.68 -25.09
N SER A 19 8.61 -10.57 -24.85
CA SER A 19 8.27 -9.64 -23.76
C SER A 19 6.82 -9.16 -23.87
N SER A 20 6.35 -8.97 -25.10
CA SER A 20 4.97 -8.64 -25.44
C SER A 20 3.95 -9.71 -24.99
N PHE A 21 4.25 -10.99 -25.21
CA PHE A 21 3.42 -12.11 -24.79
C PHE A 21 3.44 -12.28 -23.28
N SER A 22 4.61 -12.17 -22.65
CA SER A 22 4.77 -12.18 -21.19
C SER A 22 3.90 -11.11 -20.52
N LEU A 23 3.94 -9.88 -21.06
CA LEU A 23 3.17 -8.75 -20.56
C LEU A 23 1.66 -8.97 -20.74
N ALA A 24 1.23 -9.49 -21.90
CA ALA A 24 -0.17 -9.78 -22.18
C ALA A 24 -0.73 -10.89 -21.27
N ALA A 25 0.03 -11.98 -21.09
CA ALA A 25 -0.33 -13.07 -20.19
C ALA A 25 -0.44 -12.58 -18.74
N LEU A 26 0.51 -11.77 -18.28
CA LEU A 26 0.47 -11.16 -16.95
C LEU A 26 -0.74 -10.24 -16.78
N ASN A 27 -0.97 -9.31 -17.70
CA ASN A 27 -2.12 -8.38 -17.65
C ASN A 27 -3.45 -9.14 -17.57
N SER A 28 -3.54 -10.28 -18.26
CA SER A 28 -4.72 -11.15 -18.25
C SER A 28 -4.87 -11.93 -16.95
N GLY A 29 -3.77 -12.23 -16.26
CA GLY A 29 -3.74 -12.93 -14.96
C GLY A 29 -4.00 -12.03 -13.76
N LEU A 30 -3.96 -10.70 -13.91
CA LEU A 30 -4.26 -9.77 -12.82
C LEU A 30 -5.76 -9.68 -12.55
N ARG A 31 -6.13 -9.48 -11.27
CA ARG A 31 -7.53 -9.24 -10.91
C ARG A 31 -8.03 -7.97 -11.59
N ASN A 32 -9.06 -8.11 -12.42
CA ASN A 32 -9.73 -7.03 -13.10
C ASN A 32 -10.28 -5.98 -12.11
N ASN A 33 -10.25 -4.71 -12.54
CA ASN A 33 -10.79 -3.55 -11.81
C ASN A 33 -10.25 -3.32 -10.39
N SER A 34 -9.10 -3.91 -10.03
CA SER A 34 -8.43 -3.56 -8.78
C SER A 34 -7.69 -2.21 -8.92
N PRO A 35 -7.57 -1.41 -7.84
CA PRO A 35 -6.78 -0.17 -7.88
C PRO A 35 -5.34 -0.41 -8.32
N PHE A 36 -4.76 -1.56 -7.94
CA PHE A 36 -3.45 -2.01 -8.38
C PHE A 36 -3.38 -2.22 -9.90
N THR A 37 -4.31 -2.98 -10.46
CA THR A 37 -4.38 -3.25 -11.91
C THR A 37 -4.60 -1.95 -12.69
N VAL A 38 -5.51 -1.10 -12.24
CA VAL A 38 -5.75 0.22 -12.86
C VAL A 38 -4.47 1.08 -12.79
N PHE A 39 -3.75 1.08 -11.66
CA PHE A 39 -2.51 1.82 -11.52
C PHE A 39 -1.41 1.32 -12.46
N LEU A 40 -1.23 0.00 -12.57
CA LEU A 40 -0.21 -0.59 -13.45
C LEU A 40 -0.47 -0.29 -14.92
N LEU A 41 -1.73 -0.39 -15.34
CA LEU A 41 -2.15 -0.27 -16.75
C LEU A 41 -2.43 1.16 -17.19
N LYS A 42 -2.40 2.15 -16.27
CA LYS A 42 -2.57 3.58 -16.59
C LYS A 42 -1.64 4.09 -17.68
N LYS A 43 -0.46 3.48 -17.82
CA LYS A 43 0.49 3.72 -18.90
C LYS A 43 0.92 2.37 -19.47
N PRO A 44 1.14 2.24 -20.79
CA PRO A 44 1.82 1.07 -21.34
C PRO A 44 3.17 0.87 -20.64
N ALA A 45 3.52 -0.36 -20.29
CA ALA A 45 4.84 -0.70 -19.79
C ALA A 45 5.78 -0.95 -20.98
N VAL A 46 7.03 -0.50 -20.85
CA VAL A 46 8.06 -0.68 -21.90
C VAL A 46 8.58 -2.11 -21.90
N ASP A 47 8.80 -2.65 -20.71
CA ASP A 47 9.25 -4.00 -20.45
C ASP A 47 8.77 -4.46 -19.05
N MET A 48 9.14 -5.68 -18.67
CA MET A 48 8.80 -6.26 -17.38
C MET A 48 9.44 -5.51 -16.21
N GLU A 49 10.62 -4.92 -16.40
CA GLU A 49 11.33 -4.22 -15.33
C GLU A 49 10.66 -2.89 -14.99
N ASP A 50 10.20 -2.15 -16.00
CA ASP A 50 9.39 -0.96 -15.78
C ASP A 50 8.07 -1.30 -15.06
N LEU A 51 7.44 -2.44 -15.38
CA LEU A 51 6.24 -2.89 -14.70
C LEU A 51 6.50 -3.23 -13.23
N LEU A 52 7.59 -3.94 -12.93
CA LEU A 52 8.01 -4.28 -11.56
C LEU A 52 8.24 -3.01 -10.74
N ARG A 53 8.97 -2.03 -11.29
CA ARG A 53 9.23 -0.74 -10.62
C ARG A 53 7.93 0.04 -10.37
N ARG A 54 6.91 -0.07 -11.23
CA ARG A 54 5.59 0.52 -10.99
C ARG A 54 4.86 -0.21 -9.87
N ALA A 55 4.88 -1.54 -9.85
CA ALA A 55 4.27 -2.34 -8.80
C ALA A 55 4.87 -2.03 -7.43
N GLU A 56 6.19 -1.96 -7.35
CA GLU A 56 6.89 -1.61 -6.11
C GLU A 56 6.49 -0.22 -5.60
N ARG A 57 6.45 0.78 -6.47
CA ARG A 57 6.01 2.14 -6.11
C ARG A 57 4.61 2.17 -5.54
N TYR A 58 3.67 1.42 -6.12
CA TYR A 58 2.32 1.32 -5.60
C TYR A 58 2.29 0.73 -4.19
N VAL A 59 2.96 -0.41 -3.98
CA VAL A 59 3.01 -1.09 -2.68
C VAL A 59 3.65 -0.19 -1.62
N ASN A 60 4.72 0.52 -1.96
CA ASN A 60 5.37 1.45 -1.04
C ASN A 60 4.45 2.62 -0.68
N ALA A 61 3.73 3.19 -1.65
CA ALA A 61 2.76 4.24 -1.39
C ALA A 61 1.60 3.75 -0.49
N GLU A 62 1.07 2.54 -0.70
CA GLU A 62 0.03 1.97 0.18
C GLU A 62 0.54 1.77 1.60
N LYS A 63 1.76 1.23 1.77
CA LYS A 63 2.40 1.06 3.07
C LYS A 63 2.58 2.40 3.78
N GLU A 64 3.04 3.42 3.08
CA GLU A 64 3.24 4.75 3.64
C GLU A 64 1.91 5.38 4.08
N MET A 65 0.86 5.29 3.24
CA MET A 65 -0.47 5.79 3.60
C MET A 65 -1.06 5.04 4.80
N ALA A 66 -0.85 3.74 4.89
CA ALA A 66 -1.27 2.95 6.06
C ALA A 66 -0.52 3.40 7.33
N ALA A 67 0.79 3.63 7.25
CA ALA A 67 1.59 4.11 8.39
C ALA A 67 1.16 5.51 8.86
N ARG A 68 0.82 6.41 7.93
CA ARG A 68 0.29 7.75 8.25
C ARG A 68 -1.05 7.66 9.01
N LYS A 69 -1.97 6.81 8.56
CA LYS A 69 -3.27 6.59 9.22
C LYS A 69 -3.13 6.06 10.66
N GLN A 70 -2.16 5.19 10.90
CA GLN A 70 -1.87 4.67 12.25
C GLN A 70 -1.31 5.76 13.18
N LYS A 71 -0.46 6.66 12.68
CA LYS A 71 0.05 7.78 13.48
C LYS A 71 -1.05 8.78 13.84
N THR A 72 -1.95 9.10 12.91
CA THR A 72 -3.07 10.02 13.17
C THR A 72 -4.09 9.42 14.14
N SER A 73 -4.37 8.10 14.06
CA SER A 73 -5.27 7.47 15.03
C SER A 73 -4.71 7.47 16.46
N TRP A 74 -3.38 7.47 16.62
CA TRP A 74 -2.73 7.60 17.93
C TRP A 74 -2.71 9.04 18.46
N SER A 75 -2.59 10.06 17.59
CA SER A 75 -2.65 11.46 18.03
C SER A 75 -4.05 11.84 18.52
N ASP A 76 -5.09 11.43 17.79
CA ASP A 76 -6.48 11.73 18.14
C ASP A 76 -6.90 11.09 19.47
N HIS A 77 -6.29 9.97 19.84
CA HIS A 77 -6.56 9.30 21.12
C HIS A 77 -5.87 10.00 22.31
N HIS A 78 -4.79 10.75 22.07
CA HIS A 78 -4.05 11.45 23.13
C HIS A 78 -4.67 12.80 23.48
N GLU A 79 -5.33 13.47 22.53
CA GLU A 79 -6.00 14.76 22.76
C GLU A 79 -7.26 14.60 23.64
N LYS A 80 -8.06 13.55 23.43
CA LYS A 80 -9.30 13.32 24.22
C LYS A 80 -9.06 12.94 25.68
N LYS A 81 -7.88 12.42 26.03
CA LYS A 81 -7.50 12.14 27.43
C LYS A 81 -6.96 13.36 28.17
N GLY A 82 -6.41 14.36 27.46
CA GLY A 82 -5.89 15.59 28.05
C GLY A 82 -6.98 16.57 28.49
N GLU A 83 -8.13 16.55 27.81
CA GLU A 83 -9.24 17.45 28.14
C GLU A 83 -9.97 17.01 29.42
N HIS A 84 -10.22 15.71 29.63
CA HIS A 84 -10.91 15.26 30.85
C HIS A 84 -10.13 15.53 32.14
N SER A 85 -8.80 15.54 32.09
CA SER A 85 -7.95 15.78 33.27
C SER A 85 -7.88 17.26 33.68
N ARG A 86 -8.02 18.20 32.73
CA ARG A 86 -8.00 19.64 33.04
C ARG A 86 -9.29 20.10 33.72
N ASN A 87 -10.41 19.46 33.39
CA ASN A 87 -11.73 19.81 33.91
C ASN A 87 -11.88 19.45 35.40
N ASP A 88 -11.34 18.30 35.81
CA ASP A 88 -11.41 17.85 37.21
C ASP A 88 -10.50 18.66 38.14
N SER A 89 -9.38 19.17 37.63
CA SER A 89 -8.49 20.02 38.42
C SER A 89 -9.09 21.41 38.67
N LEU A 90 -9.84 21.97 37.71
CA LEU A 90 -10.49 23.28 37.87
C LEU A 90 -11.70 23.23 38.80
N ARG A 91 -12.42 22.10 38.84
CA ARG A 91 -13.59 21.93 39.72
C ARG A 91 -13.20 21.68 41.19
N THR A 92 -12.05 21.06 41.42
CA THR A 92 -11.52 20.82 42.78
C THR A 92 -10.84 22.06 43.36
N SER A 93 -10.15 22.88 42.57
CA SER A 93 -9.55 24.13 43.05
C SER A 93 -10.58 25.22 43.39
N SER A 94 -11.75 25.25 42.74
CA SER A 94 -12.79 26.24 43.03
C SER A 94 -13.51 25.99 44.37
N SER A 95 -13.50 24.75 44.89
CA SER A 95 -14.17 24.41 46.16
C SER A 95 -13.36 24.72 47.42
N VAL A 96 -12.07 25.07 47.30
CA VAL A 96 -11.18 25.24 48.49
C VAL A 96 -11.03 26.72 48.90
N ALA A 97 -11.56 27.67 48.12
CA ALA A 97 -11.34 29.11 48.34
C ALA A 97 -12.41 29.83 49.17
N LEU A 98 -13.35 29.14 49.82
CA LEU A 98 -14.45 29.79 50.58
C LEU A 98 -14.44 29.53 52.11
N HIS A 99 -13.26 29.42 52.73
CA HIS A 99 -13.17 29.46 54.19
C HIS A 99 -11.84 30.09 54.63
N LYS A 100 -11.88 31.41 54.86
CA LYS A 100 -11.04 32.16 55.82
C LYS A 100 -11.36 33.65 55.71
N THR A 101 -12.55 34.04 56.17
CA THR A 101 -12.80 35.39 56.65
C THR A 101 -13.96 35.32 57.63
N LEU A 102 -13.62 35.31 58.92
CA LEU A 102 -14.31 35.94 60.04
C LEU A 102 -13.46 35.72 61.30
#